data_AF-A0A6H2EKI0-F1
#
_entry.id   AF-A0A6H2EKI0-F1
#
_cell.length_a   1.000
_cell.length_b   1.000
_cell.length_c   1.000
_cell.angle_alpha   90.00
_cell.angle_beta   90.00
_cell.angle_gamma   90.00
#
_symmetry.space_group_name_H-M   'P 1'
#
loop_
_entity.id
_entity.type
_entity.pdbx_description
1 polymer ?
#
loop_
_entity_poly.entity_id
_entity_poly.type
_entity_poly.pdbx_seq_one_letter_code
_entity_poly.pdbx_strand_id
1 'polypeptide(L)'
;MFRRALSVTGTVASITYPGHGLRPEVVVNIDVKNATLQLVFQSRRTIHCLDIGQRVRVSGAVVKRQGIPCIYNPMYTIVKGHND
;
A
#
# COMPACT_ATOMS: atom_id res chain seq x y z
N MET A 1 10.31 19.53 9.87
CA MET A 1 11.17 18.56 9.15
C MET A 1 10.27 17.61 8.36
N PHE A 2 10.10 17.81 7.05
CA PHE A 2 9.26 16.93 6.24
C PHE A 2 9.99 15.59 6.06
N ARG A 3 9.37 14.47 6.46
CA ARG A 3 9.91 13.14 6.18
C ARG A 3 9.98 12.97 4.66
N ARG A 4 11.16 12.65 4.14
CA ARG A 4 11.42 12.46 2.70
C ARG A 4 10.44 11.41 2.16
N ALA A 5 9.58 11.82 1.23
CA ALA A 5 8.64 10.91 0.60
C ALA A 5 9.41 9.87 -0.21
N LEU A 6 9.17 8.60 0.07
CA LEU A 6 9.67 7.50 -0.75
C LEU A 6 8.77 7.37 -1.98
N SER A 7 9.34 7.04 -3.15
CA SER A 7 8.58 6.52 -4.29
C SER A 7 9.12 5.15 -4.66
N VAL A 8 8.28 4.12 -4.61
CA VAL A 8 8.65 2.73 -4.92
C VAL A 8 7.62 2.09 -5.82
N THR A 9 8.04 1.05 -6.54
CA THR A 9 7.15 0.18 -7.30
C THR A 9 7.22 -1.22 -6.72
N GLY A 10 6.06 -1.84 -6.55
CA GLY A 10 5.93 -3.20 -6.05
C GLY A 10 4.72 -3.90 -6.64
N THR A 11 4.54 -5.16 -6.26
CA THR A 11 3.39 -5.98 -6.65
C THR A 11 2.47 -6.18 -5.45
N VAL A 12 1.16 -6.04 -5.63
CA VAL A 12 0.18 -6.29 -4.56
C VAL A 12 0.18 -7.78 -4.21
N ALA A 13 0.57 -8.10 -2.97
CA ALA A 13 0.63 -9.46 -2.46
C ALA A 13 -0.66 -9.85 -1.74
N SER A 14 -1.28 -8.93 -1.01
CA SER A 14 -2.55 -9.16 -0.31
C SER A 14 -3.29 -7.86 -0.02
N ILE A 15 -4.61 -7.98 0.16
CA ILE A 15 -5.50 -6.90 0.59
C ILE A 15 -6.32 -7.41 1.77
N THR A 16 -6.24 -6.73 2.89
CA THR A 16 -7.02 -7.02 4.10
C THR A 16 -8.05 -5.91 4.30
N TYR A 17 -9.33 -6.28 4.27
CA TYR A 17 -10.43 -5.36 4.55
C TYR A 17 -10.77 -5.35 6.05
N PRO A 18 -11.24 -4.23 6.60
CA PRO A 18 -11.54 -4.15 8.02
C PRO A 18 -12.77 -4.99 8.37
N GLY A 19 -12.69 -5.67 9.51
CA GLY A 19 -13.85 -6.30 10.14
C GLY A 19 -14.82 -5.27 10.74
N HIS A 20 -15.75 -5.75 11.56
CA HIS A 20 -16.67 -4.88 12.31
C HIS A 20 -15.89 -4.10 13.38
N GLY A 21 -15.96 -2.77 13.34
CA GLY A 21 -15.21 -1.90 14.25
C GLY A 21 -15.33 -0.41 13.90
N LEU A 22 -14.94 0.44 14.87
CA LEU A 22 -15.07 1.90 14.81
C LEU A 22 -14.01 2.59 13.92
N ARG A 23 -12.87 1.95 13.67
CA ARG A 23 -11.77 2.51 12.89
C ARG A 23 -11.47 1.60 11.70
N PRO A 24 -12.17 1.80 10.56
CA PRO A 24 -11.93 0.97 9.39
C PRO A 24 -10.58 1.32 8.77
N GLU A 25 -9.81 0.30 8.46
CA GLU A 25 -8.50 0.37 7.83
C GLU A 25 -8.41 -0.74 6.78
N VAL A 26 -8.15 -0.39 5.53
CA VAL A 26 -7.75 -1.36 4.50
C VAL A 26 -6.23 -1.41 4.48
N VAL A 27 -5.67 -2.60 4.65
CA VAL A 27 -4.21 -2.82 4.59
C VAL A 27 -3.87 -3.57 3.32
N VAL A 28 -3.00 -2.99 2.51
CA VAL A 28 -2.48 -3.63 1.29
C VAL A 28 -1.00 -3.92 1.51
N ASN A 29 -0.60 -5.18 1.41
CA ASN A 29 0.81 -5.53 1.39
C ASN A 29 1.31 -5.52 -0.05
N ILE A 30 2.43 -4.85 -0.29
CA ILE A 30 3.13 -4.91 -1.57
C ILE A 30 4.54 -5.48 -1.40
N ASP A 31 4.96 -6.29 -2.36
CA ASP A 31 6.32 -6.81 -2.42
C ASP A 31 7.20 -5.85 -3.23
N VAL A 32 8.28 -5.38 -2.60
CA VAL A 32 9.25 -4.43 -3.14
C VAL A 32 10.64 -5.01 -2.95
N LYS A 33 11.26 -5.51 -4.03
CA LYS A 33 12.66 -5.98 -4.07
C LYS A 33 13.05 -6.80 -2.81
N ASN A 34 12.33 -7.88 -2.55
CA ASN A 34 12.52 -8.82 -1.42
C ASN A 34 12.10 -8.32 -0.03
N ALA A 35 11.39 -7.19 0.05
CA ALA A 35 10.79 -6.72 1.29
C ALA A 35 9.29 -6.45 1.11
N THR A 36 8.52 -6.58 2.17
CA THR A 36 7.11 -6.19 2.18
C THR A 36 6.95 -4.77 2.70
N LEU A 37 6.13 -3.98 2.01
CA LEU A 37 5.70 -2.65 2.45
C LEU A 37 4.18 -2.65 2.65
N GLN A 38 3.73 -2.17 3.81
CA GLN A 38 2.31 -1.99 4.10
C GLN A 38 1.81 -0.64 3.60
N LEU A 39 0.74 -0.65 2.83
CA LEU A 39 -0.05 0.53 2.48
C LEU A 39 -1.28 0.53 3.36
N VAL A 40 -1.44 1.55 4.17
CA VAL A 40 -2.48 1.61 5.19
C VAL A 40 -3.48 2.70 4.84
N PHE A 41 -4.65 2.30 4.35
CA PHE A 41 -5.73 3.20 3.98
C PHE A 41 -6.70 3.36 5.14
N GLN A 42 -6.53 4.43 5.90
CA GLN A 42 -7.37 4.75 7.05
C GLN A 42 -8.74 5.28 6.59
N SER A 43 -9.75 5.06 7.42
CA SER A 43 -11.13 5.49 7.15
C SER A 43 -11.71 4.92 5.85
N ARG A 44 -11.11 3.86 5.32
CA ARG A 44 -11.58 3.12 4.15
C ARG A 44 -12.07 1.75 4.58
N ARG A 45 -13.22 1.34 4.03
CA ARG A 45 -13.74 -0.02 4.14
C ARG A 45 -13.52 -0.84 2.87
N THR A 46 -13.36 -0.14 1.76
CA THR A 46 -13.09 -0.71 0.45
C THR A 46 -11.98 0.10 -0.21
N ILE A 47 -11.30 -0.51 -1.17
CA ILE A 47 -10.42 0.16 -2.10
C ILE A 47 -10.71 -0.39 -3.49
N HIS A 48 -10.83 0.51 -4.46
CA HIS A 48 -11.13 0.16 -5.84
C HIS A 48 -9.85 0.22 -6.67
N CYS A 49 -9.82 -0.52 -7.78
CA CYS A 49 -8.74 -0.51 -8.77
C CYS A 49 -7.40 -1.08 -8.28
N LEU A 50 -7.34 -1.65 -7.08
CA LEU A 50 -6.20 -2.44 -6.60
C LEU A 50 -6.64 -3.89 -6.48
N ASP A 51 -5.96 -4.77 -7.21
CA ASP A 51 -6.13 -6.21 -7.16
C ASP A 51 -4.80 -6.90 -6.84
N ILE A 52 -4.89 -8.08 -6.24
CA ILE A 52 -3.74 -8.95 -5.98
C ILE A 52 -3.05 -9.27 -7.31
N GLY A 53 -1.72 -9.20 -7.33
CA GLY A 53 -0.90 -9.40 -8.52
C GLY A 53 -0.67 -8.13 -9.36
N GLN A 54 -1.40 -7.04 -9.12
CA GLN A 54 -1.16 -5.79 -9.86
C GLN A 54 0.16 -5.13 -9.44
N ARG A 55 0.83 -4.54 -10.44
CA ARG A 55 2.03 -3.74 -10.22
C ARG A 55 1.64 -2.29 -9.96
N VAL A 56 2.11 -1.72 -8.85
CA VAL A 56 1.71 -0.39 -8.38
C VAL A 56 2.93 0.46 -8.07
N ARG A 57 2.89 1.73 -8.46
CA ARG A 57 3.83 2.75 -7.99
C ARG A 57 3.19 3.49 -6.83
N VAL A 58 3.90 3.61 -5.73
CA VAL A 58 3.42 4.19 -4.48
C VAL A 58 4.36 5.30 -4.05
N SER A 59 3.81 6.39 -3.50
CA SER A 59 4.59 7.40 -2.82
C SER A 59 3.98 7.85 -1.50
N GLY A 60 4.86 8.22 -0.56
CA GLY A 60 4.47 8.78 0.73
C GLY A 60 5.57 8.68 1.78
N ALA A 61 5.24 9.11 2.99
CA ALA A 61 6.16 9.05 4.13
C ALA A 61 6.22 7.64 4.70
N VAL A 62 7.41 7.05 4.74
CA VAL A 62 7.62 5.72 5.34
C VAL A 62 7.74 5.87 6.85
N VAL A 63 7.01 5.02 7.56
CA VAL A 63 7.07 4.86 9.01
C VAL A 63 7.16 3.38 9.35
N LYS A 64 7.27 3.03 10.62
CA LYS A 64 7.19 1.63 11.08
C LYS A 64 5.94 1.44 11.93
N ARG A 65 5.16 0.40 11.62
CA ARG A 65 4.01 -0.07 12.43
C ARG A 65 4.34 -1.47 12.91
N GLN A 66 4.52 -1.65 14.23
CA GLN A 66 4.92 -2.93 14.83
C GLN A 66 6.17 -3.54 14.15
N GLY A 67 7.15 -2.70 13.80
CA GLY A 67 8.38 -3.11 13.12
C GLY A 67 8.27 -3.24 11.59
N ILE A 68 7.06 -3.29 11.03
CA ILE A 68 6.82 -3.41 9.58
C ILE A 68 6.85 -2.02 8.93
N PRO A 69 7.64 -1.80 7.85
CA PRO A 69 7.58 -0.56 7.08
C PRO A 69 6.17 -0.34 6.52
N CYS A 70 5.61 0.85 6.73
CA CYS A 70 4.32 1.21 6.18
C CYS A 70 4.24 2.67 5.72
N ILE A 71 3.26 2.94 4.85
CA ILE A 71 2.85 4.27 4.43
C ILE A 71 1.35 4.41 4.71
N TYR A 72 0.98 5.43 5.47
CA TYR A 72 -0.43 5.77 5.70
C TYR A 72 -0.96 6.64 4.57
N ASN A 73 -2.15 6.32 4.08
CA ASN A 73 -2.86 7.01 3.00
C ASN A 73 -1.94 7.42 1.84
N PRO A 74 -1.23 6.46 1.22
CA PRO A 74 -0.28 6.77 0.17
C PRO A 74 -0.98 7.29 -1.09
N MET A 75 -0.21 8.01 -1.90
CA MET A 75 -0.54 8.19 -3.30
C MET A 75 -0.11 6.93 -4.06
N TYR A 76 -0.94 6.45 -4.98
CA TYR A 76 -0.58 5.29 -5.81
C TYR A 76 -1.09 5.43 -7.24
N THR A 77 -0.44 4.70 -8.14
CA THR A 77 -0.83 4.58 -9.54
C THR A 77 -0.61 3.15 -9.99
N ILE A 78 -1.57 2.59 -10.71
CA ILE A 78 -1.44 1.27 -11.33
C ILE A 78 -0.46 1.39 -12.49
N VAL A 79 0.60 0.60 -12.45
CA VAL A 79 1.57 0.52 -13.55
C VAL A 79 1.01 -0.51 -14.52
N LYS A 80 0.50 -0.06 -15.67
CA LYS A 80 0.11 -0.98 -16.74
C LYS A 80 1.35 -1.81 -17.13
N GLY A 81 1.21 -3.13 -17.13
CA GLY A 81 2.12 -3.98 -17.88
C GLY A 81 1.94 -3.63 -19.35
N HIS A 82 2.99 -3.21 -20.03
CA HIS A 82 3.02 -3.30 -21.48
C HIS A 82 3.11 -4.80 -21.78
N ASN A 83 1.98 -5.42 -22.13
CA ASN A 83 2.01 -6.71 -22.79
C ASN A 83 2.45 -6.41 -24.23
N ASP A 84 3.65 -6.86 -24.55
CA ASP A 84 4.01 -7.31 -25.90
C ASP A 84 3.38 -8.70 -26.10
#